data_AF-A0AAJ4W4I3-F1
#
_entry.id   AF-A0AAJ4W4I3-F1
#
_cell.length_a   1.000
_cell.length_b   1.000
_cell.length_c   1.000
_cell.angle_alpha   90.00
_cell.angle_beta   90.00
_cell.angle_gamma   90.00
#
_symmetry.space_group_name_H-M   'P 1'
#
loop_
_entity.id
_entity.type
_entity.pdbx_description
1 polymer ?
#
loop_
_entity_poly.entity_id
_entity_poly.type
_entity_poly.pdbx_seq_one_letter_code
_entity_poly.pdbx_strand_id
1 'polypeptide(L)'
;MKVSEIFNLNLTQAELDFVDIDILTDTPLFIDPFFLSKRNDNWSYEANRTIQNFFQKVIDLIKDEELVKARNLFDHFIEPNETCLGTSKGNPMGRGVGESYADEVFGQLSQSRAIQTGLIQDIEDNVIFIDGFGKDRLSDMATVILKKHLIEYTKNQCNYHHIKLTPNKQTGYYWDSKSQQWNQDITDLLIIEERHIILVPKGIVSFSKVYTPYRFFQHYVLNFYQHEYIRLNSSLIRRRVNGDPYVTKKSIKERITYSKDFLRKFAEDNPKIFENFKRKERVESLQNSELFEYSIKDITKRLIGVLQSISTGKNDADTYHKHIKSIIEFLFYPLLTTPVLENAIHQGRKRIDITFDNAATNGIFLNLSNQYKLPCPYIVVECKNYSADPQNPELDQLSGRFSPNRGKVGLLLCRSFDNFELFIKRCQDTFKDDRGLIIPLVDQDLIDLLNNYDEKNFSYLDQFLRDRIRKITLN
;
A
#
# COMPACT_ATOMS: atom_id res chain seq x y z
N MET A 1 -0.14 -16.78 17.56
CA MET A 1 -1.21 -17.34 16.70
C MET A 1 -1.63 -16.27 15.71
N LYS A 2 -1.80 -16.65 14.44
CA LYS A 2 -2.13 -15.68 13.39
C LYS A 2 -3.61 -15.33 13.34
N VAL A 3 -3.94 -14.14 12.80
CA VAL A 3 -5.34 -13.70 12.63
C VAL A 3 -6.14 -14.68 11.77
N SER A 4 -5.57 -15.15 10.66
CA SER A 4 -6.21 -16.12 9.77
C SER A 4 -6.56 -17.45 10.47
N GLU A 5 -5.70 -17.90 11.38
CA GLU A 5 -5.87 -19.11 12.19
C GLU A 5 -6.97 -18.90 13.25
N ILE A 6 -6.93 -17.78 13.98
CA ILE A 6 -7.91 -17.44 15.03
C ILE A 6 -9.34 -17.44 14.48
N PHE A 7 -9.54 -16.90 13.28
CA PHE A 7 -10.86 -16.82 12.64
C PHE A 7 -11.15 -17.97 11.67
N ASN A 8 -10.29 -18.98 11.58
CA ASN A 8 -10.44 -20.14 10.67
C ASN A 8 -10.74 -19.73 9.22
N LEU A 9 -10.02 -18.72 8.71
CA LEU A 9 -10.24 -18.21 7.36
C LEU A 9 -9.86 -19.23 6.29
N ASN A 10 -8.94 -20.16 6.60
CA ASN A 10 -8.38 -21.15 5.68
C ASN A 10 -7.72 -20.51 4.43
N LEU A 11 -7.17 -19.31 4.60
CA LEU A 11 -6.46 -18.54 3.59
C LEU A 11 -4.98 -18.46 3.93
N THR A 12 -4.13 -18.41 2.91
CA THR A 12 -2.70 -18.07 3.05
C THR A 12 -2.50 -16.56 3.01
N GLN A 13 -1.33 -16.05 3.41
CA GLN A 13 -1.01 -14.61 3.25
C GLN A 13 -1.24 -14.11 1.82
N ALA A 14 -1.01 -14.96 0.83
CA ALA A 14 -1.10 -14.56 -0.57
C ALA A 14 -2.54 -14.18 -0.98
N GLU A 15 -3.54 -14.73 -0.28
CA GLU A 15 -4.98 -14.48 -0.46
C GLU A 15 -5.56 -13.51 0.58
N LEU A 16 -4.72 -12.81 1.33
CA LEU A 16 -5.12 -11.78 2.28
C LEU A 16 -4.55 -10.44 1.83
N ASP A 17 -5.37 -9.38 1.82
CA ASP A 17 -4.91 -8.01 1.52
C ASP A 17 -4.17 -7.35 2.70
N PHE A 18 -4.33 -7.88 3.91
CA PHE A 18 -3.64 -7.41 5.11
C PHE A 18 -2.49 -8.34 5.53
N VAL A 19 -1.53 -7.85 6.30
CA VAL A 19 -0.46 -8.68 6.89
C VAL A 19 -1.07 -9.61 7.96
N ASP A 20 -0.95 -10.91 7.77
CA ASP A 20 -1.43 -11.95 8.69
C ASP A 20 -0.48 -12.10 9.89
N ILE A 21 -0.57 -11.10 10.77
CA ILE A 21 0.27 -10.95 11.96
C ILE A 21 0.03 -12.06 12.98
N ASP A 22 1.09 -12.40 13.73
CA ASP A 22 0.95 -13.12 14.99
C ASP A 22 0.59 -12.12 16.10
N ILE A 23 -0.53 -12.33 16.79
CA ILE A 23 -0.98 -11.41 17.84
C ILE A 23 -0.05 -11.38 19.07
N LEU A 24 0.89 -12.33 19.22
CA LEU A 24 1.77 -12.45 20.39
C LEU A 24 3.17 -11.89 20.15
N THR A 25 3.57 -11.67 18.90
CA THR A 25 4.94 -11.25 18.55
C THR A 25 4.95 -10.26 17.41
N ASP A 26 5.88 -9.30 17.45
CA ASP A 26 6.02 -8.35 16.35
C ASP A 26 6.50 -9.01 15.06
N THR A 27 5.89 -8.58 13.96
CA THR A 27 6.34 -8.88 12.60
C THR A 27 7.30 -7.77 12.14
N PRO A 28 8.53 -8.08 11.65
CA PRO A 28 9.56 -7.09 11.30
C PRO A 28 9.29 -6.33 9.99
N LEU A 29 8.12 -5.72 9.94
CA LEU A 29 7.57 -4.90 8.88
C LEU A 29 7.19 -3.54 9.46
N PHE A 30 7.14 -2.52 8.61
CA PHE A 30 6.95 -1.13 9.03
C PHE A 30 5.98 -0.43 8.11
N ILE A 31 5.14 0.45 8.66
CA ILE A 31 4.40 1.44 7.87
C ILE A 31 5.41 2.52 7.49
N ASP A 32 5.66 2.68 6.19
CA ASP A 32 6.72 3.54 5.67
C ASP A 32 6.11 4.75 4.93
N PRO A 33 6.10 5.96 5.53
CA PRO A 33 5.61 7.18 4.88
C PRO A 33 6.25 7.48 3.53
N PHE A 34 7.55 7.19 3.35
CA PHE A 34 8.19 7.38 2.04
C PHE A 34 7.62 6.39 1.02
N PHE A 35 7.33 5.15 1.43
CA PHE A 35 6.67 4.21 0.54
C PHE A 35 5.25 4.68 0.18
N LEU A 36 4.46 5.06 1.19
CA LEU A 36 3.11 5.61 1.00
C LEU A 36 3.09 6.79 0.03
N SER A 37 4.07 7.70 0.11
CA SER A 37 4.15 8.88 -0.76
C SER A 37 4.48 8.56 -2.23
N LYS A 38 4.91 7.33 -2.54
CA LYS A 38 5.14 6.86 -3.93
C LYS A 38 3.97 6.08 -4.52
N ARG A 39 2.94 5.78 -3.73
CA ARG A 39 1.77 5.03 -4.18
C ARG A 39 0.72 5.94 -4.80
N ASN A 40 -0.05 5.38 -5.73
CA ASN A 40 -1.04 6.10 -6.53
C ASN A 40 -2.49 5.64 -6.27
N ASP A 41 -2.70 4.64 -5.41
CA ASP A 41 -4.04 4.24 -4.97
C ASP A 41 -4.66 5.25 -4.01
N ASN A 42 -5.99 5.26 -3.95
CA ASN A 42 -6.75 6.24 -3.19
C ASN A 42 -6.53 6.08 -1.68
N TRP A 43 -6.47 4.85 -1.17
CA TRP A 43 -6.18 4.62 0.25
C TRP A 43 -4.84 5.24 0.65
N SER A 44 -3.77 4.95 -0.09
CA SER A 44 -2.43 5.47 0.20
C SER A 44 -2.34 6.98 0.00
N TYR A 45 -3.04 7.53 -1.00
CA TYR A 45 -3.10 8.97 -1.23
C TYR A 45 -3.71 9.72 -0.04
N GLU A 46 -4.87 9.27 0.47
CA GLU A 46 -5.53 9.90 1.63
C GLU A 46 -4.75 9.70 2.94
N ALA A 47 -4.12 8.53 3.12
CA ALA A 47 -3.22 8.27 4.23
C ALA A 47 -2.02 9.24 4.19
N ASN A 48 -1.33 9.36 3.06
CA ASN A 48 -0.20 10.28 2.89
C ASN A 48 -0.60 11.74 3.13
N ARG A 49 -1.76 12.17 2.64
CA ARG A 49 -2.29 13.53 2.93
C ARG A 49 -2.52 13.77 4.41
N THR A 50 -2.94 12.76 5.15
CA THR A 50 -3.15 12.86 6.61
C THR A 50 -1.82 13.01 7.34
N ILE A 51 -0.81 12.24 6.95
CA ILE A 51 0.57 12.37 7.46
C ILE A 51 1.14 13.77 7.16
N GLN A 52 1.03 14.23 5.91
CA GLN A 52 1.52 15.55 5.50
C GLN A 52 0.79 16.68 6.25
N ASN A 53 -0.52 16.57 6.43
CA ASN A 53 -1.30 17.55 7.19
C ASN A 53 -0.84 17.65 8.65
N PHE A 54 -0.65 16.51 9.32
CA PHE A 54 -0.11 16.49 10.69
C PHE A 54 1.29 17.13 10.74
N PHE A 55 2.19 16.68 9.86
CA PHE A 55 3.58 17.11 9.92
C PHE A 55 3.75 18.59 9.54
N GLN A 56 2.96 19.08 8.58
CA GLN A 56 2.92 20.51 8.24
C GLN A 56 2.47 21.33 9.45
N LYS A 57 1.44 20.87 10.20
CA LYS A 57 1.00 21.56 11.42
C LYS A 57 2.11 21.64 12.48
N VAL A 58 2.90 20.58 12.63
CA VAL A 58 4.08 20.58 13.51
C VAL A 58 5.13 21.59 13.04
N ILE A 59 5.47 21.60 11.74
CA ILE A 59 6.43 22.54 11.15
C ILE A 59 5.97 23.99 11.38
N ASP A 60 4.70 24.29 11.13
CA ASP A 60 4.15 25.64 11.27
C ASP A 60 4.27 26.13 12.72
N LEU A 61 3.86 25.32 13.70
CA LEU A 61 3.98 25.68 15.13
C LEU A 61 5.44 25.86 15.57
N ILE A 62 6.39 25.09 15.03
CA ILE A 62 7.82 25.26 15.34
C ILE A 62 8.35 26.57 14.73
N LYS A 63 7.94 26.90 13.50
CA LYS A 63 8.35 28.15 12.83
C LYS A 63 7.76 29.40 13.48
N ASP A 64 6.55 29.30 13.99
CA ASP A 64 5.86 30.37 14.71
C ASP A 64 6.32 30.50 16.18
N GLU A 65 7.37 29.76 16.59
CA GLU A 65 7.90 29.70 17.96
C GLU A 65 6.89 29.23 19.03
N GLU A 66 5.77 28.60 18.62
CA GLU A 66 4.73 28.06 19.49
C GLU A 66 5.08 26.65 20.00
N LEU A 67 6.29 26.49 20.57
CA LEU A 67 6.87 25.19 20.94
C LEU A 67 6.02 24.37 21.91
N VAL A 68 5.30 25.02 22.84
CA VAL A 68 4.39 24.33 23.77
C VAL A 68 3.25 23.67 23.01
N LYS A 69 2.63 24.38 22.06
CA LYS A 69 1.54 23.79 21.24
C LYS A 69 2.07 22.70 20.32
N ALA A 70 3.27 22.89 19.76
CA ALA A 70 3.93 21.87 18.94
C ALA A 70 4.15 20.59 19.75
N ARG A 71 4.64 20.71 20.99
CA ARG A 71 4.84 19.59 21.92
C ARG A 71 3.52 18.91 22.29
N ASN A 72 2.46 19.66 22.51
CA ASN A 72 1.14 19.10 22.86
C ASN A 72 0.57 18.22 21.74
N LEU A 73 0.94 18.44 20.47
CA LEU A 73 0.55 17.53 19.39
C LEU A 73 1.11 16.12 19.57
N PHE A 74 2.16 15.94 20.37
CA PHE A 74 2.78 14.65 20.64
C PHE A 74 2.22 13.95 21.88
N ASP A 75 1.34 14.59 22.67
CA ASP A 75 0.77 14.03 23.92
C ASP A 75 0.07 12.68 23.74
N HIS A 76 -0.37 12.37 22.53
CA HIS A 76 -1.11 11.16 22.21
C HIS A 76 -0.28 10.11 21.45
N PHE A 77 1.03 10.34 21.27
CA PHE A 77 1.93 9.32 20.72
C PHE A 77 2.29 8.32 21.81
N ILE A 78 1.47 7.28 21.88
CA ILE A 78 1.76 6.06 22.62
C ILE A 78 2.23 5.02 21.60
N GLU A 79 3.26 4.26 21.94
CA GLU A 79 3.77 3.18 21.08
C GLU A 79 2.61 2.23 20.69
N PRO A 80 2.31 2.10 19.39
CA PRO A 80 1.12 1.42 18.91
C PRO A 80 1.32 -0.10 18.90
N ASN A 81 0.80 -0.77 19.93
CA ASN A 81 0.88 -2.22 20.05
C ASN A 81 -0.23 -2.94 19.27
N GLU A 82 -1.21 -2.22 18.73
CA GLU A 82 -2.40 -2.78 18.08
C GLU A 82 -2.12 -3.43 16.72
N THR A 83 -1.00 -3.08 16.07
CA THR A 83 -0.65 -3.60 14.73
C THR A 83 0.27 -4.81 14.76
N CYS A 84 0.91 -5.09 15.91
CA CYS A 84 1.96 -6.12 16.05
C CYS A 84 3.04 -6.05 14.95
N LEU A 85 3.39 -4.84 14.53
CA LEU A 85 4.48 -4.54 13.61
C LEU A 85 5.66 -3.95 14.40
N GLY A 86 6.88 -4.36 14.08
CA GLY A 86 8.07 -3.88 14.80
C GLY A 86 9.13 -4.95 14.97
N THR A 87 10.06 -4.75 15.90
CA THR A 87 11.19 -5.66 16.13
C THR A 87 11.31 -6.16 17.56
N SER A 88 10.28 -5.95 18.39
CA SER A 88 10.32 -6.32 19.79
C SER A 88 10.40 -7.84 19.97
N LYS A 89 11.28 -8.28 20.88
CA LYS A 89 11.40 -9.70 21.27
C LYS A 89 10.58 -9.95 22.53
N GLY A 90 9.31 -10.34 22.38
CA GLY A 90 8.39 -10.68 23.47
C GLY A 90 6.95 -10.32 23.15
N ASN A 91 6.03 -10.51 24.11
CA ASN A 91 4.69 -9.92 24.02
C ASN A 91 4.83 -8.40 23.83
N PRO A 92 3.98 -7.75 23.02
CA PRO A 92 3.90 -6.30 22.91
C PRO A 92 3.49 -5.72 24.27
N MET A 93 4.47 -5.59 25.16
CA MET A 93 4.33 -4.93 26.44
C MET A 93 4.68 -3.48 26.15
N GLY A 94 3.67 -2.70 25.77
CA GLY A 94 3.72 -1.25 25.91
C GLY A 94 4.09 -0.96 27.36
N ARG A 95 5.39 -0.78 27.63
CA ARG A 95 5.82 -0.27 28.92
C ARG A 95 5.14 1.09 29.02
N GLY A 96 4.55 1.40 30.17
CA GLY A 96 3.96 2.71 30.45
C GLY A 96 5.02 3.81 30.35
N VAL A 97 5.26 4.28 29.12
CA VAL A 97 6.34 5.17 28.66
C VAL A 97 5.73 6.34 27.88
N GLY A 98 4.40 6.53 27.90
CA GLY A 98 3.70 7.52 27.07
C GLY A 98 4.26 8.94 27.18
N GLU A 99 4.54 9.40 28.39
CA GLU A 99 5.09 10.74 28.62
C GLU A 99 6.56 10.86 28.13
N SER A 100 7.39 9.86 28.44
CA SER A 100 8.80 9.83 28.00
C SER A 100 8.98 9.60 26.49
N TYR A 101 8.07 8.86 25.83
CA TYR A 101 8.13 8.62 24.39
C TYR A 101 7.78 9.90 23.60
N ALA A 102 6.70 10.58 23.99
CA ALA A 102 6.30 11.85 23.39
C ALA A 102 7.40 12.92 23.56
N ASP A 103 7.99 13.03 24.75
CA ASP A 103 9.11 13.94 25.02
C ASP A 103 10.35 13.59 24.22
N GLU A 104 10.65 12.31 24.05
CA GLU A 104 11.81 11.87 23.27
C GLU A 104 11.61 12.14 21.78
N VAL A 105 10.44 11.80 21.22
CA VAL A 105 10.10 12.07 19.82
C VAL A 105 10.10 13.58 19.54
N PHE A 106 9.43 14.37 20.36
CA PHE A 106 9.41 15.83 20.18
C PHE A 106 10.77 16.46 20.44
N GLY A 107 11.51 16.01 21.45
CA GLY A 107 12.85 16.51 21.78
C GLY A 107 13.83 16.32 20.61
N GLN A 108 13.79 15.14 19.98
CA GLN A 108 14.58 14.84 18.78
C GLN A 108 14.22 15.76 17.60
N LEU A 109 12.93 16.07 17.41
CA LEU A 109 12.45 16.95 16.33
C LEU A 109 12.76 18.43 16.59
N SER A 110 12.42 18.93 17.77
CA SER A 110 12.49 20.36 18.14
C SER A 110 13.91 20.90 18.28
N GLN A 111 14.88 20.06 18.65
CA GLN A 111 16.29 20.44 18.74
C GLN A 111 16.97 20.57 17.36
N SER A 112 16.31 20.15 16.29
CA SER A 112 16.90 20.15 14.97
C SER A 112 16.70 21.46 14.25
N ARG A 113 17.82 22.17 14.04
CA ARG A 113 17.90 23.33 13.15
C ARG A 113 17.38 23.03 11.73
N ALA A 114 17.33 21.76 11.31
CA ALA A 114 16.88 21.35 9.98
C ALA A 114 15.39 21.63 9.69
N ILE A 115 14.53 21.69 10.71
CA ILE A 115 13.12 22.07 10.54
C ILE A 115 13.03 23.58 10.28
N GLN A 116 13.79 24.38 11.05
CA GLN A 116 13.84 25.83 10.91
C GLN A 116 14.45 26.26 9.56
N THR A 117 15.45 25.54 9.05
CA THR A 117 16.07 25.83 7.74
C THR A 117 15.21 25.38 6.56
N GLY A 118 14.11 24.65 6.79
CA GLY A 118 13.25 24.10 5.74
C GLY A 118 13.87 22.92 4.98
N LEU A 119 14.94 22.32 5.52
CA LEU A 119 15.55 21.10 4.98
C LEU A 119 14.62 19.88 5.19
N ILE A 120 14.03 19.78 6.38
CA ILE A 120 13.01 18.78 6.70
C ILE A 120 11.65 19.31 6.26
N GLN A 121 11.04 18.61 5.30
CA GLN A 121 9.74 18.98 4.73
C GLN A 121 8.72 17.84 4.89
N ASP A 122 9.20 16.61 4.85
CA ASP A 122 8.39 15.41 5.01
C ASP A 122 8.79 14.66 6.29
N ILE A 123 7.86 13.91 6.87
CA ILE A 123 8.10 13.21 8.14
C ILE A 123 9.24 12.19 8.04
N GLU A 124 9.42 11.56 6.87
CA GLU A 124 10.49 10.60 6.61
C GLU A 124 11.88 11.24 6.59
N ASP A 125 12.01 12.55 6.37
CA ASP A 125 13.30 13.26 6.39
C ASP A 125 13.96 13.17 7.76
N ASN A 126 13.16 13.01 8.81
CA ASN A 126 13.66 12.84 10.18
C ASN A 126 14.56 11.60 10.29
N VAL A 127 14.27 10.53 9.54
CA VAL A 127 15.11 9.33 9.50
C VAL A 127 16.50 9.64 8.95
N ILE A 128 16.62 10.60 8.02
CA ILE A 128 17.92 11.00 7.44
C ILE A 128 18.70 11.91 8.39
N PHE A 129 18.03 12.87 9.02
CA PHE A 129 18.72 14.01 9.65
C PHE A 129 18.66 14.08 11.18
N ILE A 130 17.82 13.30 11.85
CA ILE A 130 17.59 13.41 13.30
C ILE A 130 18.22 12.22 14.03
N ASP A 131 19.16 12.46 14.92
CA ASP A 131 19.77 11.39 15.72
C ASP A 131 18.75 10.75 16.67
N GLY A 132 18.85 9.43 16.87
CA GLY A 132 17.85 8.67 17.64
C GLY A 132 16.52 8.40 16.92
N PHE A 133 16.27 9.06 15.78
CA PHE A 133 15.08 8.85 14.96
C PHE A 133 15.32 7.79 13.87
N GLY A 134 14.66 6.64 13.99
CA GLY A 134 14.81 5.49 13.10
C GLY A 134 13.50 5.08 12.43
N LYS A 135 13.55 3.97 11.70
CA LYS A 135 12.37 3.40 11.01
C LYS A 135 11.26 2.97 11.98
N ASP A 136 11.61 2.46 13.16
CA ASP A 136 10.63 2.04 14.17
C ASP A 136 9.80 3.25 14.62
N ARG A 137 10.45 4.34 15.06
CA ARG A 137 9.76 5.60 15.41
C ARG A 137 8.93 6.17 14.26
N LEU A 138 9.47 6.15 13.03
CA LEU A 138 8.73 6.63 11.87
C LEU A 138 7.43 5.82 11.66
N SER A 139 7.52 4.49 11.78
CA SER A 139 6.40 3.56 11.63
C SER A 139 5.38 3.72 12.76
N ASP A 140 5.84 3.85 14.00
CA ASP A 140 4.98 4.09 15.16
C ASP A 140 4.21 5.40 14.99
N MET A 141 4.92 6.47 14.60
CA MET A 141 4.32 7.77 14.38
C MET A 141 3.28 7.71 13.25
N ALA A 142 3.62 7.06 12.13
CA ALA A 142 2.70 6.87 11.02
C ALA A 142 1.45 6.09 11.47
N THR A 143 1.61 5.05 12.28
CA THR A 143 0.50 4.25 12.80
C THR A 143 -0.46 5.08 13.68
N VAL A 144 0.08 5.90 14.59
CA VAL A 144 -0.73 6.77 15.46
C VAL A 144 -1.48 7.82 14.63
N ILE A 145 -0.80 8.48 13.67
CA ILE A 145 -1.41 9.48 12.80
C ILE A 145 -2.49 8.85 11.89
N LEU A 146 -2.23 7.64 11.37
CA LEU A 146 -3.13 6.93 10.46
C LEU A 146 -4.19 6.09 11.17
N LYS A 147 -4.30 6.14 12.50
CA LYS A 147 -5.15 5.24 13.29
C LYS A 147 -6.58 5.14 12.75
N LYS A 148 -7.21 6.27 12.37
CA LYS A 148 -8.56 6.28 11.78
C LYS A 148 -8.63 5.53 10.46
N HIS A 149 -7.67 5.76 9.55
CA HIS A 149 -7.61 5.06 8.25
C HIS A 149 -7.44 3.56 8.43
N LEU A 150 -6.60 3.14 9.38
CA LEU A 150 -6.36 1.73 9.66
C LEU A 150 -7.56 1.06 10.36
N ILE A 151 -8.28 1.76 11.23
CA ILE A 151 -9.53 1.27 11.84
C ILE A 151 -10.60 1.06 10.75
N GLU A 152 -10.81 2.02 9.86
CA GLU A 152 -11.78 1.86 8.77
C GLU A 152 -11.37 0.75 7.79
N TYR A 153 -10.07 0.64 7.47
CA TYR A 153 -9.54 -0.49 6.71
C TYR A 153 -9.82 -1.83 7.41
N THR A 154 -9.53 -1.92 8.71
CA THR A 154 -9.78 -3.12 9.53
C THR A 154 -11.24 -3.51 9.49
N LYS A 155 -12.16 -2.54 9.67
CA LYS A 155 -13.62 -2.79 9.57
C LYS A 155 -14.01 -3.33 8.20
N ASN A 156 -13.44 -2.77 7.13
CA ASN A 156 -13.68 -3.24 5.77
C ASN A 156 -13.19 -4.68 5.58
N GLN A 157 -11.98 -5.01 6.03
CA GLN A 157 -11.44 -6.38 5.96
C GLN A 157 -12.25 -7.36 6.83
N CYS A 158 -12.67 -6.96 8.04
CA CYS A 158 -13.53 -7.78 8.87
C CYS A 158 -14.88 -8.05 8.18
N ASN A 159 -15.51 -7.04 7.58
CA ASN A 159 -16.73 -7.24 6.80
C ASN A 159 -16.47 -8.15 5.58
N TYR A 160 -15.35 -7.96 4.89
CA TYR A 160 -14.95 -8.72 3.72
C TYR A 160 -14.77 -10.22 4.01
N HIS A 161 -14.16 -10.55 5.16
CA HIS A 161 -13.91 -11.91 5.61
C HIS A 161 -14.97 -12.45 6.60
N HIS A 162 -16.06 -11.71 6.83
CA HIS A 162 -17.11 -12.06 7.80
C HIS A 162 -16.61 -12.24 9.25
N ILE A 163 -15.58 -11.50 9.64
CA ILE A 163 -15.10 -11.42 11.02
C ILE A 163 -15.99 -10.46 11.82
N LYS A 164 -16.50 -10.94 12.95
CA LYS A 164 -17.37 -10.15 13.81
C LYS A 164 -16.57 -9.10 14.58
N LEU A 165 -16.97 -7.84 14.47
CA LEU A 165 -16.44 -6.75 15.29
C LEU A 165 -17.14 -6.68 16.65
N THR A 166 -16.43 -6.17 17.65
CA THR A 166 -17.00 -5.88 18.97
C THR A 166 -17.55 -4.47 18.99
N PRO A 167 -18.85 -4.27 19.28
CA PRO A 167 -19.47 -2.96 19.16
C PRO A 167 -19.16 -2.03 20.33
N ASN A 168 -19.38 -0.74 20.11
CA ASN A 168 -19.33 0.32 21.13
C ASN A 168 -18.02 0.39 21.91
N LYS A 169 -16.87 0.33 21.21
CA LYS A 169 -15.54 0.49 21.80
C LYS A 169 -14.95 1.86 21.47
N GLN A 170 -14.15 2.40 22.38
CA GLN A 170 -13.44 3.65 22.14
C GLN A 170 -12.28 3.43 21.17
N THR A 171 -12.13 4.31 20.18
CA THR A 171 -11.03 4.25 19.20
C THR A 171 -9.65 4.55 19.80
N GLY A 172 -9.61 5.22 20.95
CA GLY A 172 -8.45 6.02 21.35
C GLY A 172 -8.32 7.28 20.48
N TYR A 173 -7.28 8.08 20.74
CA TYR A 173 -7.02 9.30 19.98
C TYR A 173 -6.54 8.99 18.56
N TYR A 174 -7.09 9.69 17.57
CA TYR A 174 -6.63 9.69 16.19
C TYR A 174 -6.54 11.12 15.67
N TRP A 175 -5.67 11.36 14.69
CA TRP A 175 -5.53 12.68 14.06
C TRP A 175 -6.66 12.94 13.06
N ASP A 176 -7.39 14.04 13.23
CA ASP A 176 -8.36 14.51 12.25
C ASP A 176 -7.76 15.64 11.41
N SER A 177 -7.49 15.36 10.14
CA SER A 177 -6.87 16.31 9.22
C SER A 177 -7.75 17.51 8.88
N LYS A 178 -9.07 17.43 9.08
CA LYS A 178 -10.01 18.54 8.83
C LYS A 178 -9.99 19.57 9.95
N SER A 179 -10.03 19.12 11.20
CA SER A 179 -9.97 20.00 12.37
C SER A 179 -8.53 20.32 12.79
N GLN A 180 -7.55 19.55 12.30
CA GLN A 180 -6.15 19.57 12.76
C GLN A 180 -6.05 19.36 14.28
N GLN A 181 -6.80 18.39 14.80
CA GLN A 181 -6.88 18.07 16.22
C GLN A 181 -6.94 16.56 16.44
N TRP A 182 -6.61 16.14 17.66
CA TRP A 182 -6.80 14.78 18.12
C TRP A 182 -8.25 14.57 18.55
N ASN A 183 -8.93 13.61 17.91
CA ASN A 183 -10.32 13.27 18.18
C ASN A 183 -10.44 11.82 18.68
N GLN A 184 -11.59 11.48 19.27
CA GLN A 184 -11.94 10.13 19.70
C GLN A 184 -13.40 9.85 19.33
N ASP A 185 -13.67 8.61 18.94
CA ASP A 185 -15.03 8.14 18.66
C ASP A 185 -15.34 6.84 19.40
N ILE A 186 -16.63 6.49 19.42
CA ILE A 186 -17.11 5.16 19.80
C ILE A 186 -17.56 4.45 18.53
N THR A 187 -17.00 3.28 18.24
CA THR A 187 -17.27 2.49 17.03
C THR A 187 -17.08 0.99 17.30
N ASP A 188 -17.40 0.17 16.30
CA ASP A 188 -17.11 -1.26 16.30
C ASP A 188 -15.62 -1.49 15.96
N LEU A 189 -14.93 -2.29 16.77
CA LEU A 189 -13.49 -2.57 16.64
C LEU A 189 -13.20 -4.08 16.63
N LEU A 190 -12.09 -4.47 16.01
CA LEU A 190 -11.59 -5.84 16.08
C LEU A 190 -10.92 -6.05 17.44
N ILE A 191 -11.54 -6.89 18.27
CA ILE A 191 -11.01 -7.25 19.59
C ILE A 191 -10.68 -8.74 19.58
N ILE A 192 -9.43 -9.07 19.93
CA ILE A 192 -8.95 -10.45 20.07
C ILE A 192 -8.30 -10.56 21.44
N GLU A 193 -8.76 -11.50 22.28
CA GLU A 193 -8.25 -11.70 23.64
C GLU A 193 -8.20 -10.38 24.46
N GLU A 194 -9.30 -9.62 24.44
CA GLU A 194 -9.44 -8.28 25.08
C GLU A 194 -8.50 -7.18 24.56
N ARG A 195 -7.72 -7.45 23.51
CA ARG A 195 -6.85 -6.46 22.87
C ARG A 195 -7.46 -5.92 21.60
N HIS A 196 -7.33 -4.61 21.40
CA HIS A 196 -7.65 -3.98 20.13
C HIS A 196 -6.57 -4.32 19.11
N ILE A 197 -6.97 -4.95 18.01
CA ILE A 197 -6.09 -5.32 16.90
C ILE A 197 -6.46 -4.46 15.68
N ILE A 198 -5.45 -3.92 15.04
CA ILE A 198 -5.55 -3.13 13.82
C ILE A 198 -4.86 -3.91 12.70
N LEU A 199 -5.62 -4.25 11.67
CA LEU A 199 -5.09 -4.87 10.45
C LEU A 199 -4.44 -3.80 9.58
N VAL A 200 -3.28 -4.14 8.99
CA VAL A 200 -2.50 -3.23 8.15
C VAL A 200 -2.47 -3.78 6.72
N PRO A 201 -2.80 -2.99 5.68
CA PRO A 201 -2.69 -3.44 4.30
C PRO A 201 -1.27 -3.91 3.99
N LYS A 202 -1.13 -5.09 3.40
CA LYS A 202 0.20 -5.63 3.04
C LYS A 202 0.86 -4.78 1.95
N GLY A 203 0.07 -4.06 1.15
CA GLY A 203 0.55 -3.17 0.10
C GLY A 203 1.28 -1.91 0.60
N ILE A 204 1.19 -1.57 1.89
CA ILE A 204 1.80 -0.34 2.44
C ILE A 204 2.96 -0.61 3.40
N VAL A 205 3.20 -1.87 3.75
CA VAL A 205 4.29 -2.24 4.64
C VAL A 205 5.57 -2.45 3.84
N SER A 206 6.71 -2.14 4.47
CA SER A 206 8.02 -2.37 3.87
C SER A 206 9.04 -2.78 4.94
N PHE A 207 10.23 -3.17 4.51
CA PHE A 207 11.37 -3.34 5.42
C PHE A 207 12.10 -2.00 5.74
N SER A 208 11.61 -0.88 5.23
CA SER A 208 12.17 0.49 5.29
C SER A 208 13.66 0.56 4.94
N LYS A 209 14.06 -0.10 3.84
CA LYS A 209 15.46 -0.20 3.37
C LYS A 209 15.85 0.87 2.33
N VAL A 210 14.86 1.58 1.77
CA VAL A 210 15.07 2.51 0.64
C VAL A 210 15.43 3.92 1.13
N TYR A 211 14.56 4.57 1.88
CA TYR A 211 14.78 5.94 2.36
C TYR A 211 15.62 5.96 3.64
N THR A 212 16.92 5.74 3.51
CA THR A 212 17.83 5.59 4.67
C THR A 212 19.04 6.52 4.60
N PRO A 213 19.60 6.94 5.76
CA PRO A 213 20.84 7.71 5.84
C PRO A 213 21.98 7.04 5.05
N TYR A 214 22.07 5.72 5.16
CA TYR A 214 23.09 4.94 4.49
C TYR A 214 22.96 5.01 2.97
N ARG A 215 21.75 4.86 2.40
CA ARG A 215 21.58 4.95 0.93
C ARG A 215 21.87 6.36 0.43
N PHE A 216 21.39 7.40 1.14
CA PHE A 216 21.70 8.78 0.78
C PHE A 216 23.22 9.01 0.75
N PHE A 217 23.92 8.63 1.82
CA PHE A 217 25.37 8.73 1.89
C PHE A 217 26.07 7.94 0.77
N GLN A 218 25.76 6.65 0.68
CA GLN A 218 26.48 5.70 -0.16
C GLN A 218 26.27 5.97 -1.65
N HIS A 219 25.06 6.37 -2.07
CA HIS A 219 24.69 6.47 -3.50
C HIS A 219 24.55 7.90 -4.02
N TYR A 220 24.48 8.91 -3.15
CA TYR A 220 24.34 10.30 -3.57
C TYR A 220 25.53 11.13 -3.10
N VAL A 221 25.79 11.17 -1.80
CA VAL A 221 26.88 11.99 -1.23
C VAL A 221 28.25 11.54 -1.74
N LEU A 222 28.56 10.25 -1.65
CA LEU A 222 29.85 9.74 -2.12
C LEU A 222 30.01 9.84 -3.64
N ASN A 223 28.93 9.66 -4.41
CA ASN A 223 28.96 9.83 -5.86
C ASN A 223 29.24 11.30 -6.24
N PHE A 224 28.63 12.25 -5.53
CA PHE A 224 28.93 13.68 -5.69
C PHE A 224 30.40 13.96 -5.42
N TYR A 225 30.95 13.51 -4.29
CA TYR A 225 32.37 13.73 -3.99
C TYR A 225 33.30 13.02 -4.98
N GLN A 226 32.96 11.84 -5.49
CA GLN A 226 33.74 11.20 -6.57
C GLN A 226 33.84 12.12 -7.78
N HIS A 227 32.73 12.72 -8.23
CA HIS A 227 32.74 13.65 -9.35
C HIS A 227 33.51 14.94 -9.04
N GLU A 228 33.32 15.52 -7.85
CA GLU A 228 34.02 16.72 -7.41
C GLU A 228 35.54 16.51 -7.34
N TYR A 229 36.00 15.40 -6.76
CA TYR A 229 37.43 15.09 -6.66
C TYR A 229 38.07 14.81 -8.02
N ILE A 230 37.32 14.26 -8.98
CA ILE A 230 37.77 14.12 -10.36
C ILE A 230 37.86 15.50 -11.03
N ARG A 231 36.81 16.33 -10.89
CA ARG A 231 36.73 17.69 -11.45
C ARG A 231 37.87 18.59 -10.96
N LEU A 232 38.21 18.50 -9.68
CA LEU A 232 39.26 19.30 -9.05
C LEU A 232 40.67 18.72 -9.23
N ASN A 233 40.83 17.66 -10.04
CA ASN A 233 42.09 16.95 -10.24
C ASN A 233 42.82 16.59 -8.92
N SER A 234 42.07 16.07 -7.95
CA SER A 234 42.57 15.92 -6.58
C SER A 234 43.60 14.79 -6.42
N SER A 235 44.31 14.79 -5.28
CA SER A 235 45.27 13.73 -4.91
C SER A 235 44.64 12.34 -4.72
N LEU A 236 43.32 12.22 -4.74
CA LEU A 236 42.61 10.94 -4.65
C LEU A 236 42.38 10.27 -6.01
N ILE A 237 42.67 10.95 -7.12
CA ILE A 237 42.46 10.38 -8.46
C ILE A 237 43.43 9.24 -8.70
N ARG A 238 42.88 8.14 -9.20
CA ARG A 238 43.60 7.01 -9.78
C ARG A 238 43.21 6.89 -11.25
N ARG A 239 44.04 6.22 -12.04
CA ARG A 239 43.74 5.93 -13.46
C ARG A 239 43.49 4.45 -13.64
N ARG A 240 42.44 4.12 -14.39
CA ARG A 240 42.21 2.75 -14.88
C ARG A 240 43.25 2.41 -15.96
N VAL A 241 43.32 1.13 -16.34
CA VAL A 241 44.21 0.65 -17.41
C VAL A 241 43.96 1.37 -18.74
N ASN A 242 42.71 1.72 -19.03
CA ASN A 242 42.31 2.48 -20.21
C ASN A 242 42.55 4.01 -20.11
N GLY A 243 43.14 4.50 -19.02
CA GLY A 243 43.45 5.92 -18.81
C GLY A 243 42.37 6.73 -18.08
N ASP A 244 41.16 6.20 -17.92
CA ASP A 244 40.04 6.91 -17.32
C ASP A 244 40.30 7.26 -15.84
N PRO A 245 40.10 8.53 -15.42
CA PRO A 245 40.23 8.92 -14.03
C PRO A 245 39.08 8.37 -13.18
N TYR A 246 39.40 7.88 -11.99
CA TYR A 246 38.40 7.46 -11.01
C TYR A 246 38.88 7.75 -9.58
N VAL A 247 37.92 7.96 -8.68
CA VAL A 247 38.15 8.06 -7.24
C VAL A 247 37.36 6.95 -6.57
N THR A 248 37.90 6.28 -5.56
CA THR A 248 37.17 5.21 -4.86
C THR A 248 36.32 5.78 -3.72
N LYS A 249 35.15 5.17 -3.47
CA LYS A 249 34.35 5.53 -2.28
C LYS A 249 35.11 5.29 -0.98
N LYS A 250 35.98 4.27 -0.92
CA LYS A 250 36.82 3.98 0.24
C LYS A 250 37.75 5.15 0.59
N SER A 251 38.49 5.67 -0.39
CA SER A 251 39.38 6.82 -0.17
C SER A 251 38.66 8.11 0.22
N ILE A 252 37.39 8.26 -0.16
CA ILE A 252 36.56 9.39 0.29
C ILE A 252 36.13 9.20 1.75
N LYS A 253 35.69 7.99 2.12
CA LYS A 253 35.30 7.66 3.51
C LYS A 253 36.45 7.82 4.50
N GLU A 254 37.70 7.63 4.07
CA GLU A 254 38.89 7.90 4.88
C GLU A 254 39.07 9.40 5.21
N ARG A 255 38.41 10.31 4.48
CA ARG A 255 38.46 11.76 4.70
C ARG A 255 37.16 12.36 5.25
N ILE A 256 36.09 11.58 5.36
CA ILE A 256 34.76 12.04 5.77
C ILE A 256 34.25 11.17 6.91
N THR A 257 33.97 11.79 8.05
CA THR A 257 33.28 11.14 9.15
C THR A 257 31.78 11.11 8.87
N TYR A 258 31.23 9.91 8.67
CA TYR A 258 29.80 9.72 8.49
C TYR A 258 29.04 10.00 9.80
N SER A 259 28.07 10.91 9.73
CA SER A 259 27.09 11.20 10.79
C SER A 259 25.84 11.83 10.18
N LYS A 260 24.69 11.82 10.89
CA LYS A 260 23.48 12.53 10.43
C LYS A 260 23.70 14.04 10.36
N ASP A 261 24.48 14.61 11.29
CA ASP A 261 24.93 16.00 11.23
C ASP A 261 25.71 16.32 9.95
N PHE A 262 26.59 15.42 9.51
CA PHE A 262 27.30 15.58 8.24
C PHE A 262 26.32 15.54 7.06
N LEU A 263 25.37 14.59 7.05
CA LEU A 263 24.35 14.51 5.99
C LEU A 263 23.48 15.77 5.93
N ARG A 264 23.12 16.32 7.10
CA ARG A 264 22.35 17.57 7.22
C ARG A 264 23.08 18.72 6.54
N LYS A 265 24.33 18.99 6.96
CA LYS A 265 25.17 20.06 6.37
C LYS A 265 25.37 19.86 4.87
N PHE A 266 25.65 18.62 4.45
CA PHE A 266 25.81 18.30 3.03
C PHE A 266 24.54 18.61 2.22
N ALA A 267 23.37 18.26 2.75
CA ALA A 267 22.10 18.49 2.08
C ALA A 267 21.72 19.98 2.06
N GLU A 268 22.06 20.75 3.09
CA GLU A 268 21.93 22.23 3.12
C GLU A 268 22.80 22.88 2.04
N ASP A 269 24.05 22.44 1.90
CA ASP A 269 24.99 22.95 0.90
C ASP A 269 24.64 22.48 -0.53
N ASN A 270 23.96 21.33 -0.66
CA ASN A 270 23.69 20.67 -1.93
C ASN A 270 22.22 20.21 -2.06
N PRO A 271 21.23 21.13 -1.98
CA PRO A 271 19.82 20.78 -1.89
C PRO A 271 19.33 19.97 -3.10
N LYS A 272 19.85 20.25 -4.30
CA LYS A 272 19.53 19.51 -5.52
C LYS A 272 19.93 18.02 -5.47
N ILE A 273 20.97 17.67 -4.71
CA ILE A 273 21.39 16.27 -4.56
C ILE A 273 20.41 15.52 -3.66
N PHE A 274 19.91 16.16 -2.61
CA PHE A 274 18.91 15.59 -1.71
C PHE A 274 17.54 15.47 -2.38
N GLU A 275 17.10 16.49 -3.12
CA GLU A 275 15.87 16.42 -3.94
C GLU A 275 15.95 15.27 -4.95
N ASN A 276 17.11 15.09 -5.58
CA ASN A 276 17.34 13.99 -6.50
C ASN A 276 17.27 12.61 -5.83
N PHE A 277 17.71 12.50 -4.57
CA PHE A 277 17.52 11.28 -3.76
C PHE A 277 16.05 11.00 -3.53
N LYS A 278 15.27 11.98 -3.04
CA LYS A 278 13.82 11.85 -2.85
C LYS A 278 13.08 11.43 -4.11
N ARG A 279 13.48 11.95 -5.28
CA ARG A 279 12.80 11.71 -6.56
C ARG A 279 13.20 10.39 -7.22
N LYS A 280 14.48 9.98 -7.14
CA LYS A 280 14.99 8.81 -7.88
C LYS A 280 14.80 7.50 -7.15
N GLU A 281 14.76 7.51 -5.83
CA GLU A 281 14.47 6.29 -5.08
C GLU A 281 13.04 5.81 -5.40
N ARG A 282 12.94 4.50 -5.68
CA ARG A 282 11.69 3.81 -5.94
C ARG A 282 11.49 2.77 -4.86
N VAL A 283 10.24 2.58 -4.46
CA VAL A 283 9.82 1.54 -3.55
C VAL A 283 8.78 0.69 -4.27
N GLU A 284 8.86 -0.62 -4.06
CA GLU A 284 7.92 -1.60 -4.61
C GLU A 284 7.24 -2.31 -3.44
N SER A 285 5.99 -2.73 -3.65
CA SER A 285 5.27 -3.56 -2.68
C SER A 285 6.02 -4.86 -2.46
N LEU A 286 6.00 -5.36 -1.23
CA LEU A 286 6.56 -6.66 -0.90
C LEU A 286 5.85 -7.76 -1.69
N GLN A 287 6.61 -8.70 -2.24
CA GLN A 287 6.09 -9.89 -2.90
C GLN A 287 5.48 -10.84 -1.85
N ASN A 288 4.59 -11.74 -2.29
CA ASN A 288 3.99 -12.69 -1.36
C ASN A 288 5.06 -13.62 -0.76
N SER A 289 6.09 -13.99 -1.54
CA SER A 289 7.24 -14.77 -1.05
C SER A 289 8.15 -14.03 -0.07
N GLU A 290 8.12 -12.69 -0.01
CA GLU A 290 8.88 -11.90 0.97
C GLU A 290 8.15 -11.78 2.31
N LEU A 291 6.83 -11.95 2.32
CA LEU A 291 6.02 -11.90 3.52
C LEU A 291 6.06 -13.25 4.26
N PHE A 292 5.93 -14.38 3.54
CA PHE A 292 5.94 -15.72 4.13
C PHE A 292 6.41 -16.79 3.14
N GLU A 293 6.88 -17.91 3.69
CA GLU A 293 7.32 -19.07 2.91
C GLU A 293 6.12 -19.90 2.43
N TYR A 294 5.59 -19.58 1.24
CA TYR A 294 4.60 -20.39 0.55
C TYR A 294 5.07 -20.80 -0.85
N SER A 295 4.72 -22.02 -1.24
CA SER A 295 4.88 -22.49 -2.60
C SER A 295 3.77 -21.91 -3.48
N ILE A 296 4.14 -20.97 -4.36
CA ILE A 296 3.22 -20.37 -5.35
C ILE A 296 2.49 -21.44 -6.15
N LYS A 297 3.19 -22.52 -6.52
CA LYS A 297 2.63 -23.65 -7.27
C LYS A 297 1.55 -24.41 -6.48
N ASP A 298 1.72 -24.56 -5.17
CA ASP A 298 0.73 -25.24 -4.34
C ASP A 298 -0.49 -24.35 -4.09
N ILE A 299 -0.29 -23.04 -3.94
CA ILE A 299 -1.39 -22.07 -3.88
C ILE A 299 -2.20 -22.12 -5.17
N THR A 300 -1.57 -21.98 -6.34
CA THR A 300 -2.29 -21.97 -7.62
C THR A 300 -3.02 -23.28 -7.86
N LYS A 301 -2.39 -24.43 -7.57
CA LYS A 301 -3.05 -25.74 -7.66
C LYS A 301 -4.26 -25.87 -6.74
N ARG A 302 -4.17 -25.38 -5.49
CA ARG A 302 -5.31 -25.38 -4.56
C ARG A 302 -6.43 -24.47 -5.08
N LEU A 303 -6.10 -23.25 -5.51
CA LEU A 303 -7.07 -22.31 -6.05
C LEU A 303 -7.80 -22.88 -7.27
N ILE A 304 -7.09 -23.54 -8.20
CA ILE A 304 -7.70 -24.22 -9.35
C ILE A 304 -8.61 -25.36 -8.89
N GLY A 305 -8.12 -26.23 -8.01
CA GLY A 305 -8.88 -27.40 -7.55
C GLY A 305 -10.18 -27.03 -6.85
N VAL A 306 -10.16 -26.00 -6.00
CA VAL A 306 -11.36 -25.49 -5.33
C VAL A 306 -12.33 -24.88 -6.36
N LEU A 307 -11.85 -24.06 -7.31
CA LEU A 307 -12.69 -23.43 -8.33
C LEU A 307 -13.49 -24.47 -9.13
N GLN A 308 -12.80 -25.56 -9.53
CA GLN A 308 -13.38 -26.68 -10.29
C GLN A 308 -14.36 -27.52 -9.46
N SER A 309 -14.21 -27.57 -8.13
CA SER A 309 -15.09 -28.33 -7.24
C SER A 309 -16.42 -27.65 -6.94
N ILE A 310 -16.50 -26.33 -7.15
CA ILE A 310 -17.71 -25.53 -6.87
C ILE A 310 -18.73 -25.78 -7.98
N SER A 311 -19.98 -26.10 -7.61
CA SER A 311 -21.05 -26.34 -8.60
C SER A 311 -21.61 -25.02 -9.13
N THR A 312 -22.08 -25.03 -10.37
CA THR A 312 -22.78 -23.87 -10.94
C THR A 312 -24.17 -23.72 -10.31
N GLY A 313 -24.64 -22.48 -10.14
CA GLY A 313 -25.99 -22.18 -9.70
C GLY A 313 -26.07 -21.48 -8.35
N LYS A 314 -27.30 -21.17 -7.92
CA LYS A 314 -27.56 -20.30 -6.76
C LYS A 314 -27.06 -20.88 -5.44
N ASN A 315 -27.09 -22.20 -5.27
CA ASN A 315 -26.75 -22.85 -4.00
C ASN A 315 -25.29 -22.61 -3.59
N ASP A 316 -24.38 -22.60 -4.57
CA ASP A 316 -22.95 -22.44 -4.36
C ASP A 316 -22.44 -21.03 -4.74
N ALA A 317 -23.34 -20.07 -4.99
CA ALA A 317 -22.98 -18.73 -5.45
C ALA A 317 -22.08 -17.99 -4.43
N ASP A 318 -22.39 -18.07 -3.13
CA ASP A 318 -21.58 -17.43 -2.09
C ASP A 318 -20.18 -18.05 -1.99
N THR A 319 -20.09 -19.38 -2.12
CA THR A 319 -18.82 -20.11 -2.14
C THR A 319 -17.99 -19.71 -3.36
N TYR A 320 -18.62 -19.63 -4.54
CA TYR A 320 -17.98 -19.14 -5.77
C TYR A 320 -17.47 -17.71 -5.58
N HIS A 321 -18.28 -16.79 -5.05
CA HIS A 321 -17.88 -15.40 -4.84
C HIS A 321 -16.70 -15.29 -3.88
N LYS A 322 -16.71 -16.03 -2.77
CA LYS A 322 -15.58 -16.09 -1.82
C LYS A 322 -14.31 -16.64 -2.46
N HIS A 323 -14.45 -17.62 -3.33
CA HIS A 323 -13.30 -18.23 -3.98
C HIS A 323 -12.70 -17.33 -5.08
N ILE A 324 -13.55 -16.69 -5.89
CA ILE A 324 -13.12 -15.71 -6.89
C ILE A 324 -12.40 -14.54 -6.22
N LYS A 325 -12.89 -14.04 -5.09
CA LYS A 325 -12.20 -13.04 -4.26
C LYS A 325 -10.74 -13.43 -3.99
N SER A 326 -10.50 -14.62 -3.46
CA SER A 326 -9.15 -15.13 -3.18
C SER A 326 -8.29 -15.25 -4.44
N ILE A 327 -8.87 -15.67 -5.57
CA ILE A 327 -8.16 -15.73 -6.86
C ILE A 327 -7.76 -14.33 -7.34
N ILE A 328 -8.67 -13.35 -7.28
CA ILE A 328 -8.43 -11.99 -7.76
C ILE A 328 -7.40 -11.27 -6.88
N GLU A 329 -7.50 -11.41 -5.55
CA GLU A 329 -6.48 -10.91 -4.61
C GLU A 329 -5.10 -11.51 -4.89
N PHE A 330 -5.05 -12.82 -5.14
CA PHE A 330 -3.79 -13.50 -5.44
C PHE A 330 -3.20 -13.06 -6.80
N LEU A 331 -4.00 -13.07 -7.87
CA LEU A 331 -3.54 -12.80 -9.23
C LEU A 331 -3.13 -11.34 -9.43
N PHE A 332 -3.87 -10.41 -8.83
CA PHE A 332 -3.70 -8.99 -9.12
C PHE A 332 -2.92 -8.23 -8.07
N TYR A 333 -2.55 -8.82 -6.94
CA TYR A 333 -1.62 -8.16 -6.03
C TYR A 333 -0.22 -8.04 -6.68
N PRO A 334 0.47 -6.88 -6.63
CA PRO A 334 0.10 -5.64 -5.92
C PRO A 334 -0.57 -4.57 -6.80
N LEU A 335 -1.01 -4.91 -8.02
CA LEU A 335 -1.67 -4.01 -8.96
C LEU A 335 -3.04 -3.55 -8.46
N LEU A 336 -3.80 -4.44 -7.82
CA LEU A 336 -5.07 -4.16 -7.16
C LEU A 336 -4.96 -4.48 -5.67
N THR A 337 -5.43 -3.57 -4.82
CA THR A 337 -5.31 -3.68 -3.35
C THR A 337 -6.58 -3.20 -2.66
N THR A 338 -6.66 -3.38 -1.34
CA THR A 338 -7.71 -2.80 -0.50
C THR A 338 -9.12 -3.15 -0.99
N PRO A 339 -9.45 -4.45 -1.11
CA PRO A 339 -10.78 -4.85 -1.54
C PRO A 339 -11.83 -4.40 -0.53
N VAL A 340 -12.94 -3.88 -1.04
CA VAL A 340 -14.11 -3.50 -0.24
C VAL A 340 -15.34 -4.21 -0.79
N LEU A 341 -16.10 -4.85 0.11
CA LEU A 341 -17.48 -5.27 -0.20
C LEU A 341 -18.39 -4.06 -0.07
N GLU A 342 -18.86 -3.53 -1.19
CA GLU A 342 -19.84 -2.46 -1.14
C GLU A 342 -21.24 -3.02 -0.82
N ASN A 343 -21.69 -2.76 0.41
CA ASN A 343 -23.10 -2.82 0.77
C ASN A 343 -23.82 -1.55 0.29
N ALA A 344 -24.86 -1.72 -0.53
CA ALA A 344 -25.97 -0.77 -0.78
C ALA A 344 -25.63 0.63 -1.34
N ILE A 345 -25.42 0.76 -2.66
CA ILE A 345 -25.48 2.07 -3.35
C ILE A 345 -26.96 2.49 -3.56
N HIS A 346 -27.22 3.80 -3.59
CA HIS A 346 -28.54 4.41 -3.81
C HIS A 346 -29.58 3.97 -2.76
N GLN A 347 -29.22 4.05 -1.47
CA GLN A 347 -30.09 3.64 -0.35
C GLN A 347 -30.49 2.15 -0.43
N GLY A 348 -29.55 1.26 -0.80
CA GLY A 348 -29.82 -0.19 -0.85
C GLY A 348 -30.30 -0.75 -2.19
N ARG A 349 -30.46 0.08 -3.22
CA ARG A 349 -31.04 -0.34 -4.51
C ARG A 349 -30.04 -0.97 -5.49
N LYS A 350 -28.75 -0.67 -5.38
CA LYS A 350 -27.69 -1.31 -6.20
C LYS A 350 -26.63 -1.93 -5.27
N ARG A 351 -26.10 -3.10 -5.63
CA ARG A 351 -25.02 -3.79 -4.90
C ARG A 351 -23.84 -3.95 -5.84
N ILE A 352 -22.62 -3.77 -5.35
CA ILE A 352 -21.40 -4.12 -6.07
C ILE A 352 -20.76 -5.30 -5.34
N ASP A 353 -20.38 -6.35 -6.06
CA ASP A 353 -19.81 -7.53 -5.40
C ASP A 353 -18.48 -7.16 -4.72
N ILE A 354 -17.55 -6.53 -5.45
CA ILE A 354 -16.26 -6.08 -4.91
C ILE A 354 -15.77 -4.83 -5.66
N THR A 355 -15.11 -3.94 -4.94
CA THR A 355 -14.33 -2.83 -5.51
C THR A 355 -12.88 -2.95 -5.01
N PHE A 356 -11.91 -2.81 -5.91
CA PHE A 356 -10.48 -2.74 -5.58
C PHE A 356 -9.92 -1.35 -5.88
N ASP A 357 -8.98 -0.89 -5.06
CA ASP A 357 -8.13 0.26 -5.39
C ASP A 357 -7.15 -0.12 -6.50
N ASN A 358 -7.02 0.73 -7.51
CA ASN A 358 -6.02 0.56 -8.57
C ASN A 358 -4.67 1.14 -8.12
N ALA A 359 -3.80 0.25 -7.63
CA ALA A 359 -2.45 0.56 -7.16
C ALA A 359 -1.36 0.38 -8.23
N ALA A 360 -1.74 0.10 -9.48
CA ALA A 360 -0.80 -0.26 -10.53
C ALA A 360 0.15 0.91 -10.89
N THR A 361 1.45 0.66 -10.81
CA THR A 361 2.52 1.59 -11.24
C THR A 361 3.11 1.23 -12.60
N ASN A 362 2.65 0.12 -13.19
CA ASN A 362 2.97 -0.35 -14.53
C ASN A 362 1.81 -1.21 -15.07
N GLY A 363 2.00 -1.80 -16.26
CA GLY A 363 1.08 -2.78 -16.81
C GLY A 363 -0.29 -2.25 -17.25
N ILE A 364 -1.22 -3.17 -17.45
CA ILE A 364 -2.49 -2.88 -18.12
C ILE A 364 -3.38 -1.91 -17.34
N PHE A 365 -3.48 -2.04 -16.03
CA PHE A 365 -4.32 -1.17 -15.20
C PHE A 365 -3.83 0.28 -15.15
N LEU A 366 -2.51 0.51 -15.24
CA LEU A 366 -1.97 1.85 -15.43
C LEU A 366 -2.22 2.37 -16.86
N ASN A 367 -2.10 1.51 -17.87
CA ASN A 367 -2.30 1.91 -19.26
C ASN A 367 -3.76 2.32 -19.53
N LEU A 368 -4.74 1.71 -18.85
CA LEU A 368 -6.15 2.09 -18.96
C LEU A 368 -6.39 3.57 -18.61
N SER A 369 -5.79 4.06 -17.52
CA SER A 369 -5.89 5.48 -17.17
C SER A 369 -5.05 6.39 -18.08
N ASN A 370 -3.81 5.99 -18.37
CA ASN A 370 -2.86 6.87 -19.06
C ASN A 370 -3.02 6.91 -20.58
N GLN A 371 -3.24 5.75 -21.23
CA GLN A 371 -3.30 5.62 -22.68
C GLN A 371 -4.75 5.64 -23.18
N TYR A 372 -5.64 4.85 -22.56
CA TYR A 372 -7.05 4.80 -22.95
C TYR A 372 -7.89 5.96 -22.38
N LYS A 373 -7.31 6.77 -21.49
CA LYS A 373 -7.98 7.92 -20.83
C LYS A 373 -9.27 7.52 -20.10
N LEU A 374 -9.31 6.29 -19.59
CA LEU A 374 -10.41 5.80 -18.77
C LEU A 374 -10.08 6.05 -17.30
N PRO A 375 -10.81 6.93 -16.59
CA PRO A 375 -10.66 7.04 -15.14
C PRO A 375 -10.91 5.67 -14.52
N CYS A 376 -9.96 5.14 -13.76
CA CYS A 376 -10.11 3.87 -13.06
C CYS A 376 -9.30 3.88 -11.75
N PRO A 377 -9.59 4.83 -10.83
CA PRO A 377 -9.01 4.80 -9.49
C PRO A 377 -9.45 3.54 -8.72
N TYR A 378 -10.62 2.99 -9.10
CA TYR A 378 -11.10 1.71 -8.65
C TYR A 378 -11.40 0.77 -9.84
N ILE A 379 -11.22 -0.52 -9.61
CA ILE A 379 -11.67 -1.60 -10.49
C ILE A 379 -12.83 -2.32 -9.83
N VAL A 380 -13.99 -2.26 -10.48
CA VAL A 380 -15.20 -2.93 -10.02
C VAL A 380 -15.19 -4.37 -10.50
N VAL A 381 -15.53 -5.31 -9.64
CA VAL A 381 -15.59 -6.73 -9.96
C VAL A 381 -17.01 -7.24 -9.69
N GLU A 382 -17.60 -7.89 -10.70
CA GLU A 382 -18.89 -8.57 -10.60
C GLU A 382 -18.70 -10.05 -10.87
N CYS A 383 -19.28 -10.91 -10.03
CA CYS A 383 -19.17 -12.35 -10.14
C CYS A 383 -20.56 -12.97 -10.40
N LYS A 384 -20.64 -13.95 -11.31
CA LYS A 384 -21.87 -14.65 -11.66
C LYS A 384 -21.64 -16.17 -11.69
N ASN A 385 -22.14 -16.85 -10.65
CA ASN A 385 -22.17 -18.32 -10.63
C ASN A 385 -23.36 -18.90 -11.43
N TYR A 386 -23.49 -18.53 -12.70
CA TYR A 386 -24.57 -19.00 -13.56
C TYR A 386 -24.12 -20.14 -14.46
N SER A 387 -25.04 -21.05 -14.77
CA SER A 387 -24.85 -22.10 -15.76
C SER A 387 -25.15 -21.66 -17.20
N ALA A 388 -25.65 -20.43 -17.38
CA ALA A 388 -26.07 -19.85 -18.65
C ALA A 388 -25.43 -18.47 -18.83
N ASP A 389 -25.41 -17.99 -20.07
CA ASP A 389 -24.85 -16.69 -20.44
C ASP A 389 -25.38 -15.53 -19.57
N PRO A 390 -24.49 -14.71 -18.95
CA PRO A 390 -24.85 -13.38 -18.49
C PRO A 390 -25.49 -12.58 -19.63
N GLN A 391 -26.63 -11.95 -19.37
CA GLN A 391 -27.40 -11.22 -20.36
C GLN A 391 -27.11 -9.71 -20.27
N ASN A 392 -27.79 -8.93 -21.12
CA ASN A 392 -27.69 -7.47 -21.12
C ASN A 392 -27.96 -6.84 -19.73
N PRO A 393 -28.91 -7.32 -18.91
CA PRO A 393 -29.14 -6.76 -17.57
C PRO A 393 -27.90 -6.79 -16.67
N GLU A 394 -27.03 -7.80 -16.77
CA GLU A 394 -25.79 -7.89 -16.00
C GLU A 394 -24.75 -6.85 -16.46
N LEU A 395 -24.62 -6.64 -17.78
CA LEU A 395 -23.77 -5.59 -18.36
C LEU A 395 -24.28 -4.19 -18.01
N ASP A 396 -25.59 -3.98 -18.07
CA ASP A 396 -26.22 -2.72 -17.72
C ASP A 396 -26.12 -2.42 -16.22
N GLN A 397 -26.17 -3.46 -15.38
CA GLN A 397 -25.90 -3.33 -13.94
C GLN A 397 -24.47 -2.88 -13.66
N LEU A 398 -23.48 -3.48 -14.35
CA LEU A 398 -22.09 -3.13 -14.16
C LEU A 398 -21.79 -1.72 -14.68
N SER A 399 -22.17 -1.42 -15.92
CA SER A 399 -21.99 -0.09 -16.53
C SER A 399 -22.71 1.00 -15.74
N GLY A 400 -23.91 0.71 -15.21
CA GLY A 400 -24.67 1.62 -14.36
C GLY A 400 -24.05 1.94 -12.99
N ARG A 401 -22.90 1.35 -12.65
CA ARG A 401 -22.08 1.68 -11.47
C ARG A 401 -20.93 2.62 -11.80
N PHE A 402 -20.51 2.68 -13.05
CA PHE A 402 -19.40 3.52 -13.44
C PHE A 402 -19.72 5.00 -13.31
N SER A 403 -18.70 5.78 -13.02
CA SER A 403 -18.74 7.25 -13.02
C SER A 403 -17.32 7.79 -13.14
N PRO A 404 -17.13 9.08 -13.50
CA PRO A 404 -15.80 9.66 -13.54
C PRO A 404 -15.01 9.52 -12.21
N ASN A 405 -15.71 9.57 -11.07
CA ASN A 405 -15.09 9.51 -9.75
C ASN A 405 -14.90 8.08 -9.24
N ARG A 406 -15.83 7.16 -9.54
CA ARG A 406 -15.72 5.74 -9.14
C ARG A 406 -14.89 4.90 -10.11
N GLY A 407 -14.67 5.39 -11.32
CA GLY A 407 -14.02 4.67 -12.39
C GLY A 407 -15.00 4.16 -13.46
N LYS A 408 -14.45 3.92 -14.64
CA LYS A 408 -15.12 3.46 -15.87
C LYS A 408 -14.61 2.09 -16.33
N VAL A 409 -13.99 1.31 -15.45
CA VAL A 409 -13.44 -0.02 -15.76
C VAL A 409 -13.97 -1.04 -14.77
N GLY A 410 -14.41 -2.20 -15.27
CA GLY A 410 -14.80 -3.32 -14.42
C GLY A 410 -14.53 -4.68 -15.05
N LEU A 411 -14.43 -5.69 -14.18
CA LEU A 411 -14.31 -7.11 -14.52
C LEU A 411 -15.66 -7.78 -14.32
N LEU A 412 -16.09 -8.56 -15.31
CA LEU A 412 -17.26 -9.43 -15.18
C LEU A 412 -16.78 -10.89 -15.24
N LEU A 413 -16.90 -11.58 -14.12
CA LEU A 413 -16.49 -12.98 -13.98
C LEU A 413 -17.70 -13.89 -13.99
N CYS A 414 -17.66 -14.93 -14.82
CA CYS A 414 -18.67 -15.98 -14.82
C CYS A 414 -18.05 -17.35 -15.07
N ARG A 415 -18.85 -18.40 -14.93
CA ARG A 415 -18.38 -19.79 -15.11
C ARG A 415 -17.96 -20.07 -16.56
N SER A 416 -18.81 -19.68 -17.50
CA SER A 416 -18.62 -19.87 -18.94
C SER A 416 -19.53 -18.93 -19.74
N PHE A 417 -19.34 -18.92 -21.06
CA PHE A 417 -20.30 -18.34 -22.00
C PHE A 417 -20.70 -19.37 -23.06
N ASP A 418 -22.00 -19.44 -23.38
CA ASP A 418 -22.55 -20.17 -24.51
C ASP A 418 -22.15 -19.50 -25.84
N ASN A 419 -22.23 -18.16 -25.92
CA ASN A 419 -21.77 -17.40 -27.07
C ASN A 419 -20.86 -16.22 -26.67
N PHE A 420 -19.58 -16.53 -26.46
CA PHE A 420 -18.56 -15.56 -26.07
C PHE A 420 -18.42 -14.38 -27.05
N GLU A 421 -18.47 -14.66 -28.36
CA GLU A 421 -18.32 -13.62 -29.40
C GLU A 421 -19.49 -12.63 -29.39
N LEU A 422 -20.72 -13.11 -29.14
CA LEU A 422 -21.87 -12.21 -28.94
C LEU A 422 -21.69 -11.36 -27.69
N PHE A 423 -21.17 -11.93 -26.60
CA PHE A 423 -20.93 -11.17 -25.38
C PHE A 423 -19.85 -10.08 -25.56
N ILE A 424 -18.79 -10.38 -26.30
CA ILE A 424 -17.78 -9.39 -26.69
C ILE A 424 -18.41 -8.24 -27.49
N LYS A 425 -19.32 -8.52 -28.44
CA LYS A 425 -20.06 -7.46 -29.16
C LYS A 425 -20.86 -6.56 -28.22
N ARG A 426 -21.54 -7.12 -27.23
CA ARG A 426 -22.26 -6.33 -26.20
C ARG A 426 -21.32 -5.45 -25.38
N CYS A 427 -20.11 -5.93 -25.06
CA CYS A 427 -19.08 -5.13 -24.40
C CYS A 427 -18.56 -4.00 -25.30
N GLN A 428 -18.38 -4.28 -26.61
CA GLN A 428 -17.99 -3.27 -27.60
C GLN A 428 -19.04 -2.15 -27.68
N ASP A 429 -20.33 -2.50 -27.76
CA ASP A 429 -21.43 -1.53 -27.80
C ASP A 429 -21.44 -0.66 -26.53
N THR A 430 -21.31 -1.29 -25.36
CA THR A 430 -21.21 -0.57 -24.07
C THR A 430 -20.05 0.43 -24.04
N PHE A 431 -18.88 0.02 -24.56
CA PHE A 431 -17.70 0.88 -24.62
C PHE A 431 -17.89 2.04 -25.61
N LYS A 432 -18.44 1.78 -26.80
CA LYS A 432 -18.73 2.78 -27.84
C LYS A 432 -19.72 3.84 -27.38
N ASP A 433 -20.69 3.45 -26.55
CA ASP A 433 -21.68 4.35 -25.95
C ASP A 433 -21.10 5.19 -24.78
N ASP A 434 -19.78 5.15 -24.55
CA ASP A 434 -19.10 5.77 -23.40
C ASP A 434 -19.66 5.33 -22.03
N ARG A 435 -20.25 4.13 -21.97
CA ARG A 435 -20.76 3.52 -20.73
C ARG A 435 -19.69 2.71 -19.98
N GLY A 436 -18.42 2.91 -20.32
CA GLY A 436 -17.24 2.31 -19.69
C GLY A 436 -16.79 0.98 -20.29
N LEU A 437 -15.63 0.50 -19.82
CA LEU A 437 -14.99 -0.73 -20.28
C LEU A 437 -15.31 -1.89 -19.34
N ILE A 438 -15.98 -2.91 -19.86
CA ILE A 438 -16.25 -4.16 -19.15
C ILE A 438 -15.38 -5.26 -19.76
N ILE A 439 -14.57 -5.91 -18.92
CA ILE A 439 -13.67 -6.99 -19.32
C ILE A 439 -14.26 -8.32 -18.84
N PRO A 440 -14.82 -9.15 -19.74
CA PRO A 440 -15.32 -10.46 -19.36
C PRO A 440 -14.19 -11.47 -19.15
N LEU A 441 -14.29 -12.25 -18.08
CA LEU A 441 -13.40 -13.36 -17.74
C LEU A 441 -14.25 -14.60 -17.38
N VAL A 442 -13.78 -15.77 -17.82
CA VAL A 442 -14.37 -17.07 -17.44
C VAL A 442 -13.45 -17.87 -16.51
N ASP A 443 -13.97 -18.93 -15.90
CA ASP A 443 -13.16 -19.83 -15.05
C ASP A 443 -11.90 -20.34 -15.76
N GLN A 444 -11.99 -20.69 -17.06
CA GLN A 444 -10.81 -21.14 -17.82
C GLN A 444 -9.76 -20.04 -17.95
N ASP A 445 -10.17 -18.77 -18.09
CA ASP A 445 -9.23 -17.64 -18.14
C ASP A 445 -8.48 -17.52 -16.81
N LEU A 446 -9.18 -17.68 -15.67
CA LEU A 446 -8.58 -17.64 -14.34
C LEU A 446 -7.61 -18.81 -14.14
N ILE A 447 -7.97 -20.01 -14.60
CA ILE A 447 -7.11 -21.19 -14.55
C ILE A 447 -5.83 -20.95 -15.37
N ASP A 448 -5.95 -20.39 -16.58
CA ASP A 448 -4.82 -20.09 -17.44
C ASP A 448 -3.90 -19.02 -16.82
N LEU A 449 -4.48 -17.98 -16.20
CA LEU A 449 -3.73 -16.97 -15.44
C LEU A 449 -3.02 -17.59 -14.22
N LEU A 450 -3.68 -18.47 -13.46
CA LEU A 450 -3.09 -19.14 -12.29
C LEU A 450 -1.97 -20.10 -12.69
N ASN A 451 -2.11 -20.82 -13.80
CA ASN A 451 -1.07 -21.72 -14.31
C ASN A 451 0.19 -20.97 -14.80
N ASN A 452 0.03 -19.72 -15.23
CA ASN A 452 1.11 -18.87 -15.72
C ASN A 452 1.46 -17.73 -14.74
N TYR A 453 1.02 -17.82 -13.48
CA TYR A 453 1.24 -16.78 -12.50
C TYR A 453 2.72 -16.71 -12.11
N ASP A 454 3.28 -15.51 -12.21
CA ASP A 454 4.64 -15.16 -11.78
C ASP A 454 4.59 -13.82 -11.06
N GLU A 455 4.77 -13.83 -9.74
CA GLU A 455 4.74 -12.63 -8.90
C GLU A 455 5.87 -11.63 -9.23
N LYS A 456 6.91 -12.05 -9.96
CA LYS A 456 8.01 -11.20 -10.41
C LYS A 456 7.83 -10.68 -11.82
N ASN A 457 6.90 -11.24 -12.60
CA ASN A 457 6.72 -10.90 -14.00
C ASN A 457 5.25 -11.04 -14.44
N PHE A 458 4.55 -9.90 -14.42
CA PHE A 458 3.14 -9.81 -14.83
C PHE A 458 2.93 -9.82 -16.35
N SER A 459 3.95 -10.07 -17.18
CA SER A 459 3.82 -9.98 -18.66
C SER A 459 2.74 -10.89 -19.25
N TYR A 460 2.56 -12.11 -18.74
CA TYR A 460 1.50 -13.00 -19.20
C TYR A 460 0.11 -12.44 -18.88
N LEU A 461 -0.10 -12.01 -17.62
CA LEU A 461 -1.34 -11.38 -17.16
C LEU A 461 -1.66 -10.12 -17.96
N ASP A 462 -0.65 -9.25 -18.16
CA ASP A 462 -0.77 -8.02 -18.93
C ASP A 462 -1.13 -8.31 -20.40
N GLN A 463 -0.46 -9.27 -21.02
CA GLN A 463 -0.71 -9.64 -22.41
C GLN A 463 -2.12 -10.23 -22.57
N PHE A 464 -2.51 -11.13 -21.66
CA PHE A 464 -3.83 -11.74 -21.64
C PHE A 464 -4.94 -10.67 -21.56
N LEU A 465 -4.86 -9.76 -20.58
CA LEU A 465 -5.84 -8.70 -20.43
C LEU A 465 -5.81 -7.71 -21.60
N ARG A 466 -4.62 -7.37 -22.11
CA ARG A 466 -4.48 -6.48 -23.27
C ARG A 466 -5.16 -7.06 -24.51
N ASP A 467 -5.01 -8.35 -24.77
CA ASP A 467 -5.66 -8.99 -25.92
C ASP A 467 -7.18 -9.08 -25.74
N ARG A 468 -7.66 -9.34 -24.51
CA ARG A 468 -9.10 -9.26 -24.19
C ARG A 468 -9.65 -7.84 -24.42
N ILE A 469 -8.95 -6.81 -23.95
CA ILE A 469 -9.33 -5.40 -24.10
C ILE A 469 -9.28 -4.97 -25.57
N ARG A 470 -8.29 -5.43 -26.35
CA ARG A 470 -8.20 -5.16 -27.78
C ARG A 470 -9.42 -5.66 -28.55
N LYS A 471 -9.93 -6.85 -28.20
CA LYS A 471 -11.18 -7.36 -28.79
C LYS A 471 -12.38 -6.45 -28.53
N ILE A 472 -12.36 -5.64 -27.47
CA ILE A 472 -13.46 -4.72 -27.11
C ILE A 472 -13.25 -3.33 -27.73
N THR A 473 -12.00 -2.88 -27.83
CA THR A 473 -11.66 -1.48 -28.16
C THR A 473 -11.30 -1.25 -29.63
N LEU A 474 -10.78 -2.26 -30.34
CA LEU A 474 -10.47 -2.17 -31.77
C LEU A 474 -11.71 -2.55 -32.59
N ASN A 475 -12.50 -1.54 -32.95
CA ASN A 475 -13.55 -1.62 -33.97
C ASN A 475 -13.75 -0.29 -34.68
#